data_AF-A0A7L3WTY4-F1
#
_entry.id   AF-A0A7L3WTY4-F1
#
_cell.length_a   1.000
_cell.length_b   1.000
_cell.length_c   1.000
_cell.angle_alpha   90.00
_cell.angle_beta   90.00
_cell.angle_gamma   90.00
#
_symmetry.space_group_name_H-M   'P 1'
#
loop_
_entity.id
_entity.type
_entity.pdbx_description
1 polymer ?
#
loop_
_entity_poly.entity_id
_entity_poly.type
_entity_poly.pdbx_seq_one_letter_code
_entity_poly.pdbx_strand_id
1 'polypeptide(L)'
;AAQEAGYFNAEMAPIEVKTKKGKESMQKDEHPKPQTTLEQLAKLPSIFKKDGTVTAGNASGVCDGAGAVIIASEAALKKHSLTPLARVVAYHSAGCDPSIMGIGPVPAITEVLKKAGLTLKDMDLVEV
;
A
#
# COMPACT_ATOMS: atom_id res chain seq x y z
N ALA A 1 5.47 14.83 -4.36
CA ALA A 1 6.70 14.07 -4.63
C ALA A 1 6.48 12.87 -5.57
N ALA A 2 6.10 11.67 -5.11
CA ALA A 2 6.05 10.47 -5.98
C ALA A 2 5.03 10.56 -7.13
N GLN A 3 3.83 11.05 -6.83
CA GLN A 3 2.77 11.29 -7.82
C GLN A 3 3.16 12.37 -8.85
N GLU A 4 3.81 13.45 -8.42
CA GLU A 4 4.29 14.52 -9.31
C GLU A 4 5.46 14.05 -10.18
N ALA A 5 6.31 13.17 -9.65
CA ALA A 5 7.39 12.52 -10.39
C ALA A 5 6.87 11.43 -11.36
N GLY A 6 5.59 11.07 -11.29
CA GLY A 6 4.95 10.13 -12.20
C GLY A 6 5.28 8.66 -11.91
N TYR A 7 5.78 8.32 -10.72
CA TYR A 7 6.14 6.92 -10.40
C TYR A 7 4.94 5.98 -10.49
N PHE A 8 3.75 6.44 -10.12
CA PHE A 8 2.53 5.63 -10.17
C PHE A 8 1.93 5.49 -11.58
N ASN A 9 2.44 6.20 -12.59
CA ASN A 9 1.82 6.19 -13.92
C ASN A 9 1.81 4.81 -14.58
N ALA A 10 2.79 3.95 -14.24
CA ALA A 10 2.91 2.60 -14.79
C ALA A 10 1.96 1.58 -14.14
N GLU A 11 1.46 1.87 -12.93
CA GLU A 11 0.60 0.99 -12.15
C GLU A 11 -0.88 1.44 -12.14
N MET A 12 -1.16 2.67 -12.60
CA MET A 12 -2.52 3.20 -12.71
C MET A 12 -3.27 2.65 -13.92
N ALA A 13 -4.49 2.18 -13.70
CA ALA A 13 -5.47 1.89 -14.74
C ALA A 13 -6.57 2.98 -14.73
N PRO A 14 -6.52 3.96 -15.65
CA PRO A 14 -7.50 5.05 -15.73
C PRO A 14 -8.95 4.59 -15.74
N ILE A 15 -9.77 5.16 -14.85
CA ILE A 15 -11.22 4.93 -14.83
C ILE A 15 -11.92 6.15 -15.43
N GLU A 16 -12.82 5.95 -16.38
CA GLU A 16 -13.65 7.02 -16.94
C GLU A 16 -14.97 7.10 -16.18
N VAL A 17 -15.21 8.25 -15.55
CA VAL A 17 -16.41 8.53 -14.77
C VAL A 17 -17.33 9.47 -15.54
N LYS A 18 -18.60 9.10 -15.67
CA LYS A 18 -19.63 9.96 -16.27
C LYS A 18 -20.14 10.95 -15.22
N THR A 19 -19.93 12.24 -15.47
CA THR A 19 -20.46 13.35 -14.69
C THR A 19 -21.55 14.07 -15.47
N LYS A 20 -22.27 15.00 -14.83
CA LYS A 20 -23.26 15.86 -15.51
C LYS A 20 -22.64 16.74 -16.61
N LYS A 21 -21.33 17.01 -16.53
CA LYS A 21 -20.60 17.88 -17.46
C LYS A 21 -19.86 17.10 -18.57
N GLY A 22 -19.90 15.77 -18.54
CA GLY A 22 -19.23 14.93 -19.53
C GLY A 22 -18.53 13.73 -18.90
N LYS A 23 -17.49 13.24 -19.56
CA LYS A 23 -16.64 12.16 -19.06
C LYS A 23 -15.39 12.78 -18.43
N GLU A 24 -15.03 12.32 -17.25
CA GLU A 24 -13.82 12.72 -16.54
C GLU A 24 -12.97 11.48 -16.26
N SER A 25 -11.66 11.59 -16.44
CA SER A 25 -10.76 10.46 -16.20
C SER A 25 -10.11 10.56 -14.83
N MET A 26 -10.30 9.53 -14.02
CA MET A 26 -9.62 9.35 -12.75
C MET A 26 -8.32 8.58 -12.99
N GLN A 27 -7.19 9.28 -12.86
CA GLN A 27 -5.85 8.75 -13.15
C GLN A 27 -4.82 9.05 -12.05
N LYS A 28 -5.28 9.65 -10.94
CA LYS A 28 -4.44 10.12 -9.85
C LYS A 28 -5.12 9.81 -8.54
N ASP A 29 -4.34 9.44 -7.54
CA ASP A 29 -4.83 9.33 -6.17
C ASP A 29 -5.28 10.70 -5.65
N GLU A 30 -6.43 10.70 -5.00
CA GLU A 30 -7.06 11.91 -4.46
C GLU A 30 -6.79 12.13 -2.96
N HIS A 31 -6.39 11.08 -2.26
CA HIS A 31 -6.19 11.14 -0.80
C HIS A 31 -4.97 11.96 -0.35
N PRO A 32 -3.81 11.93 -1.05
CA PRO A 32 -2.63 12.70 -0.63
C PRO A 32 -2.91 14.20 -0.50
N LYS A 33 -2.40 14.81 0.57
CA LYS A 33 -2.49 16.26 0.83
C LYS A 33 -1.11 16.91 0.70
N PRO A 34 -0.67 17.26 -0.51
CA PRO A 34 0.72 17.69 -0.73
C PRO A 34 1.09 19.01 -0.03
N GLN A 35 0.11 19.82 0.39
CA GLN A 35 0.33 21.07 1.13
C GLN A 35 0.38 20.90 2.65
N THR A 36 0.41 19.66 3.16
CA THR A 36 0.48 19.37 4.61
C THR A 36 1.77 19.92 5.22
N THR A 37 1.65 20.62 6.36
CA THR A 37 2.79 21.10 7.17
C THR A 37 2.75 20.55 8.60
N LEU A 38 3.88 20.57 9.29
CA LEU A 38 3.97 20.13 10.70
C LEU A 38 3.08 20.96 11.63
N GLU A 39 2.99 22.26 11.39
CA GLU A 39 2.16 23.18 12.20
C GLU A 39 0.67 22.90 12.03
N GLN A 40 0.24 22.44 10.86
CA GLN A 40 -1.13 22.01 10.62
C GLN A 40 -1.41 20.70 11.36
N LEU A 41 -0.49 19.72 11.28
CA LEU A 41 -0.62 18.43 11.95
C LEU A 41 -0.66 18.58 13.47
N ALA A 42 0.18 19.44 14.05
CA ALA A 42 0.25 19.66 15.50
C ALA A 42 -1.03 20.27 16.10
N LYS A 43 -1.86 20.93 15.29
CA LYS A 43 -3.13 21.53 15.72
C LYS A 43 -4.32 20.57 15.67
N LEU A 44 -4.14 19.38 15.10
CA LEU A 44 -5.24 18.43 14.94
C LEU A 44 -5.61 17.81 16.30
N PRO A 45 -6.92 17.72 16.62
CA PRO A 45 -7.35 17.06 17.84
C PRO A 45 -7.15 15.54 17.74
N SER A 46 -6.97 14.90 18.90
CA SER A 46 -6.97 13.44 18.97
C SER A 46 -8.39 12.88 18.83
N ILE A 47 -8.51 11.73 18.15
CA ILE A 47 -9.81 11.22 17.68
C ILE A 47 -10.37 10.03 18.48
N PHE A 48 -9.53 9.24 19.14
CA PHE A 48 -9.96 8.00 19.82
C PHE A 48 -9.95 8.08 21.34
N LYS A 49 -9.11 8.95 21.92
CA LYS A 49 -8.97 9.09 23.37
C LYS A 49 -8.61 10.53 23.69
N LYS A 50 -9.17 11.06 24.78
CA LYS A 50 -8.73 12.33 25.36
C LYS A 50 -7.24 12.26 25.65
N ASP A 51 -6.50 13.29 25.21
CA ASP A 51 -5.03 13.37 25.33
C ASP A 51 -4.28 12.21 24.64
N GLY A 52 -4.91 11.58 23.62
CA GLY A 52 -4.28 10.57 22.77
C GLY A 52 -3.37 11.19 21.69
N THR A 53 -2.66 10.33 20.96
CA THR A 53 -1.68 10.73 19.92
C THR A 53 -2.20 10.59 18.49
N VAL A 54 -3.27 9.82 18.29
CA VAL A 54 -3.83 9.55 16.95
C VAL A 54 -4.79 10.67 16.54
N THR A 55 -4.56 11.21 15.35
CA THR A 55 -5.33 12.29 14.73
C THR A 55 -5.71 11.91 13.29
N ALA A 56 -6.60 12.66 12.66
CA ALA A 56 -6.92 12.46 11.25
C ALA A 56 -5.75 12.73 10.28
N GLY A 57 -4.64 13.30 10.75
CA GLY A 57 -3.45 13.60 9.93
C GLY A 57 -2.35 12.55 10.02
N ASN A 58 -2.42 11.62 10.98
CA ASN A 58 -1.43 10.55 11.15
C ASN A 58 -2.04 9.14 11.10
N ALA A 59 -3.32 9.04 10.75
CA ALA A 59 -4.00 7.80 10.42
C ALA A 59 -4.43 7.84 8.95
N SER A 60 -4.52 6.66 8.32
CA SER A 60 -5.08 6.55 6.97
C SER A 60 -6.58 6.89 6.97
N GLY A 61 -7.06 7.42 5.84
CA GLY A 61 -8.49 7.64 5.63
C GLY A 61 -9.24 6.41 5.15
N VAL A 62 -10.54 6.61 4.93
CA VAL A 62 -11.39 5.66 4.20
C VAL A 62 -11.26 6.00 2.71
N CYS A 63 -10.86 5.03 1.90
CA CYS A 63 -10.61 5.21 0.47
C CYS A 63 -11.26 4.09 -0.34
N ASP A 64 -11.61 4.40 -1.60
CA ASP A 64 -12.15 3.44 -2.55
C ASP A 64 -11.11 3.15 -3.65
N GLY A 65 -10.90 1.87 -3.96
CA GLY A 65 -9.93 1.45 -4.97
C GLY A 65 -9.99 -0.04 -5.27
N ALA A 66 -9.43 -0.44 -6.41
CA ALA A 66 -9.29 -1.83 -6.81
C ALA A 66 -7.93 -2.03 -7.50
N GLY A 67 -7.31 -3.19 -7.24
CA GLY A 67 -6.08 -3.62 -7.87
C GLY A 67 -6.13 -5.11 -8.17
N ALA A 68 -5.40 -5.55 -9.20
CA ALA A 68 -5.31 -6.96 -9.58
C ALA A 68 -3.90 -7.28 -10.08
N VAL A 69 -3.45 -8.50 -9.79
CA VAL A 69 -2.20 -9.05 -10.31
C VAL A 69 -2.47 -10.43 -10.91
N ILE A 70 -1.72 -10.79 -11.95
CA ILE A 70 -1.76 -12.13 -12.53
C ILE A 70 -0.65 -12.96 -11.88
N ILE A 71 -1.04 -14.08 -11.27
CA ILE A 71 -0.09 -15.08 -10.75
C ILE A 71 -0.04 -16.24 -11.75
N ALA A 72 1.16 -16.59 -12.20
CA ALA A 72 1.38 -17.64 -13.18
C ALA A 72 2.51 -18.58 -12.73
N SER A 73 2.34 -19.88 -12.99
CA SER A 73 3.42 -20.85 -12.87
C SER A 73 4.40 -20.72 -14.04
N GLU A 74 5.62 -21.26 -13.90
CA GLU A 74 6.61 -21.24 -14.99
C GLU A 74 6.10 -21.90 -16.28
N ALA A 75 5.28 -22.96 -16.16
CA ALA A 75 4.65 -23.61 -17.30
C ALA A 75 3.65 -22.68 -18.00
N ALA A 76 2.86 -21.93 -17.24
CA ALA A 76 1.92 -20.95 -17.77
C ALA A 76 2.63 -19.78 -18.46
N LEU A 77 3.77 -19.33 -17.92
CA LEU A 77 4.60 -18.29 -18.55
C LEU A 77 5.01 -18.70 -19.97
N LYS A 78 5.50 -19.93 -20.15
CA LYS A 78 5.88 -20.46 -21.48
C LYS A 78 4.68 -20.63 -22.40
N LYS A 79 3.60 -21.24 -21.91
CA LYS A 79 2.39 -21.52 -22.70
C LYS A 79 1.74 -20.24 -23.22
N HIS A 80 1.70 -19.19 -22.41
CA HIS A 80 1.04 -17.93 -22.73
C HIS A 80 2.01 -16.82 -23.16
N SER A 81 3.30 -17.14 -23.30
CA SER A 81 4.36 -16.17 -23.67
C SER A 81 4.34 -14.91 -22.81
N LEU A 82 4.24 -15.08 -21.49
CA LEU A 82 4.18 -13.99 -20.51
C LEU A 82 5.58 -13.65 -20.00
N THR A 83 5.86 -12.36 -19.81
CA THR A 83 7.07 -11.86 -19.15
C THR A 83 6.79 -11.62 -17.66
N PRO A 84 7.43 -12.34 -16.72
CA PRO A 84 7.21 -12.12 -15.30
C PRO A 84 7.85 -10.81 -14.82
N LEU A 85 7.17 -10.08 -13.92
CA LEU A 85 7.70 -8.87 -13.29
C LEU A 85 8.52 -9.17 -12.02
N ALA A 86 8.09 -10.18 -11.26
CA ALA A 86 8.72 -10.59 -10.01
C ALA A 86 8.43 -12.07 -9.73
N ARG A 87 9.11 -12.63 -8.73
CA ARG A 87 8.88 -13.98 -8.22
C ARG A 87 8.47 -13.92 -6.76
N VAL A 88 7.38 -14.60 -6.41
CA VAL A 88 6.98 -14.80 -5.01
C VAL A 88 7.94 -15.81 -4.37
N VAL A 89 8.85 -15.34 -3.53
CA VAL A 89 9.86 -16.18 -2.87
C VAL A 89 9.24 -16.97 -1.72
N ALA A 90 8.50 -16.28 -0.86
CA ALA A 90 7.80 -16.87 0.28
C ALA A 90 6.65 -15.95 0.70
N TYR A 91 5.69 -16.54 1.42
CA TYR A 91 4.65 -15.81 2.13
C TYR A 91 4.42 -16.48 3.49
N HIS A 92 3.94 -15.69 4.45
CA HIS A 92 3.56 -16.14 5.79
C HIS A 92 2.43 -15.25 6.34
N SER A 93 1.61 -15.81 7.22
CA SER A 93 0.55 -15.10 7.92
C SER A 93 0.63 -15.43 9.40
N ALA A 94 0.50 -14.44 10.26
CA ALA A 94 0.59 -14.59 11.71
C ALA A 94 -0.59 -13.88 12.40
N GLY A 95 -1.05 -14.44 13.51
CA GLY A 95 -2.02 -13.81 14.39
C GLY A 95 -1.33 -13.05 15.53
N CYS A 96 -1.99 -12.02 16.05
CA CYS A 96 -1.59 -11.30 17.26
C CYS A 96 -2.82 -10.93 18.08
N ASP A 97 -2.60 -10.40 19.28
CA ASP A 97 -3.69 -9.92 20.13
C ASP A 97 -4.42 -8.75 19.43
N PRO A 98 -5.76 -8.82 19.27
CA PRO A 98 -6.54 -7.78 18.61
C PRO A 98 -6.37 -6.37 19.20
N SER A 99 -6.06 -6.26 20.51
CA SER A 99 -5.86 -4.97 21.19
C SER A 99 -4.60 -4.22 20.75
N ILE A 100 -3.65 -4.93 20.11
CA ILE A 100 -2.37 -4.38 19.62
C ILE A 100 -2.14 -4.75 18.15
N MET A 101 -3.21 -4.97 17.39
CA MET A 101 -3.17 -5.55 16.05
C MET A 101 -2.16 -4.93 15.06
N GLY A 102 -1.82 -3.64 15.24
CA GLY A 102 -0.81 -2.96 14.43
C GLY A 102 0.60 -3.56 14.49
N ILE A 103 0.90 -4.42 15.47
CA ILE A 103 2.18 -5.13 15.56
C ILE A 103 2.22 -6.42 14.72
N GLY A 104 1.10 -6.85 14.15
CA GLY A 104 0.96 -8.09 13.38
C GLY A 104 2.04 -8.33 12.31
N PRO A 105 2.54 -7.30 11.59
CA PRO A 105 3.65 -7.47 10.66
C PRO A 105 4.95 -7.98 11.27
N VAL A 106 5.25 -7.70 12.55
CA VAL A 106 6.51 -8.14 13.19
C VAL A 106 6.69 -9.67 13.18
N PRO A 107 5.76 -10.48 13.72
CA PRO A 107 5.88 -11.93 13.63
C PRO A 107 5.74 -12.43 12.19
N ALA A 108 4.91 -11.80 11.35
CA ALA A 108 4.72 -12.23 9.96
C ALA A 108 6.01 -12.09 9.12
N ILE A 109 6.69 -10.94 9.23
CA ILE A 109 7.95 -10.64 8.56
C ILE A 109 9.07 -11.53 9.10
N THR A 110 9.14 -11.72 10.42
CA THR A 110 10.17 -12.58 11.04
C THR A 110 10.13 -14.01 10.48
N GLU A 111 8.93 -14.60 10.40
CA GLU A 111 8.78 -15.98 9.93
C GLU A 111 8.91 -16.11 8.40
N VAL A 112 8.45 -15.14 7.61
CA VAL A 112 8.63 -15.20 6.15
C VAL A 112 10.10 -15.08 5.75
N LEU A 113 10.87 -14.22 6.43
CA LEU A 113 12.31 -14.08 6.21
C LEU A 113 13.05 -15.37 6.57
N LYS A 114 12.74 -15.97 7.74
CA LYS A 114 13.28 -17.27 8.14
C LYS A 114 12.95 -18.37 7.12
N LYS A 115 11.71 -18.43 6.64
CA LYS A 115 11.27 -19.39 5.61
C LYS A 115 11.99 -19.19 4.28
N ALA A 116 12.27 -17.94 3.91
CA ALA A 116 13.01 -17.59 2.70
C ALA A 116 14.53 -17.76 2.84
N GLY A 117 15.04 -17.95 4.07
CA GLY A 117 16.49 -17.94 4.34
C GLY A 117 17.11 -16.55 4.14
N LEU A 118 16.33 -15.48 4.37
CA LEU A 118 16.73 -14.09 4.18
C LEU A 118 16.69 -13.32 5.50
N THR A 119 17.25 -12.12 5.48
CA THR A 119 17.22 -11.15 6.58
C THR A 119 16.66 -9.82 6.08
N LEU A 120 16.29 -8.92 7.00
CA LEU A 120 15.83 -7.58 6.63
C LEU A 120 16.90 -6.76 5.87
N LYS A 121 18.18 -7.06 6.08
CA LYS A 121 19.29 -6.39 5.40
C LYS A 121 19.39 -6.76 3.92
N ASP A 122 18.73 -7.84 3.51
CA ASP A 122 18.72 -8.31 2.13
C ASP A 122 17.59 -7.64 1.30
N MET A 123 16.76 -6.80 1.94
CA MET A 123 15.65 -6.11 1.27
C MET A 123 16.11 -4.77 0.73
N ASP A 124 16.07 -4.61 -0.60
CA ASP A 124 16.35 -3.33 -1.25
C ASP A 124 15.20 -2.31 -1.05
N LEU A 125 13.96 -2.80 -0.92
CA LEU A 125 12.75 -2.00 -0.72
C LEU A 125 11.78 -2.73 0.22
N VAL A 126 11.11 -1.98 1.09
CA VAL A 126 10.11 -2.48 2.04
C VAL A 126 8.86 -1.61 1.95
N GLU A 127 7.71 -2.25 1.69
CA GLU A 127 6.37 -1.69 1.87
C GLU A 127 5.79 -2.26 3.17
N VAL A 128 5.36 -1.39 4.10
CA VAL A 128 4.91 -1.75 5.46
C VAL A 128 3.65 -1.01 5.89
#